data_AF-A0A3R9FDV5-F1
#
_entry.id   AF-A0A3R9FDV5-F1
#
_cell.length_a   1.000
_cell.length_b   1.000
_cell.length_c   1.000
_cell.angle_alpha   90.00
_cell.angle_beta   90.00
_cell.angle_gamma   90.00
#
_symmetry.space_group_name_H-M   'P 1'
#
loop_
_entity.id
_entity.type
_entity.pdbx_description
1 polymer ?
#
loop_
_entity_poly.entity_id
_entity_poly.type
_entity_poly.pdbx_seq_one_letter_code
_entity_poly.pdbx_strand_id
1 'polypeptide(L)'
;MDSITGILIGNFEEKDAARERGLALSRKLVRACRTTTIAIHRKDRDTVKKNLLTARNYLREMNETLGKYPEIYYKGPVGQAQQEYAECIITY
;
A
#
# COMPACT_ATOMS: atom_id res chain seq x y z
N MET A 1 -27.57 4.61 26.43
CA MET A 1 -27.04 3.36 25.84
C MET A 1 -26.69 3.58 24.36
N ASP A 2 -27.53 4.30 23.61
CA ASP A 2 -27.35 4.57 22.17
C ASP A 2 -26.07 5.31 21.77
N SER A 3 -25.54 6.19 22.64
CA SER A 3 -24.32 6.96 22.33
C SER A 3 -23.05 6.10 22.28
N ILE A 4 -22.91 5.10 23.16
CA ILE A 4 -21.74 4.21 23.18
C ILE A 4 -21.79 3.28 21.96
N THR A 5 -22.97 2.77 21.63
CA THR A 5 -23.17 1.92 20.44
C THR A 5 -22.86 2.69 19.16
N GLY A 6 -23.31 3.95 19.04
CA GLY A 6 -23.01 4.80 17.89
C GLY A 6 -21.51 5.07 17.71
N ILE A 7 -20.79 5.37 18.80
CA ILE A 7 -19.33 5.55 18.78
C ILE A 7 -18.62 4.27 18.34
N LEU A 8 -19.06 3.12 18.85
CA LEU A 8 -18.46 1.83 18.52
C LEU A 8 -18.63 1.50 17.04
N ILE A 9 -19.84 1.69 16.49
CA ILE A 9 -20.12 1.45 15.07
C ILE A 9 -19.25 2.36 14.18
N GLY A 10 -19.21 3.67 14.48
CA GLY A 10 -18.39 4.60 13.71
C GLY A 10 -16.90 4.23 13.69
N ASN A 11 -16.36 3.79 14.83
CA ASN A 11 -14.97 3.30 14.90
C ASN A 11 -14.73 2.03 14.06
N PHE A 12 -15.69 1.11 14.00
CA PHE A 12 -15.57 -0.08 13.16
C PHE A 12 -15.64 0.27 11.66
N GLU A 13 -16.56 1.16 11.28
CA GLU A 13 -16.69 1.63 9.90
C GLU A 13 -15.40 2.34 9.42
N GLU A 14 -14.79 3.18 10.25
CA GLU A 14 -13.53 3.87 9.91
C GLU A 14 -12.39 2.86 9.70
N LYS A 15 -12.28 1.85 10.56
CA LYS A 15 -11.28 0.78 10.46
C LYS A 15 -11.49 -0.09 9.22
N ASP A 16 -12.73 -0.44 8.92
CA ASP A 16 -13.07 -1.25 7.74
C ASP A 16 -12.76 -0.49 6.45
N ALA A 17 -13.12 0.79 6.39
CA ALA A 17 -12.77 1.66 5.25
C ALA A 17 -11.25 1.79 5.07
N ALA A 18 -10.50 1.96 6.16
CA ALA A 18 -9.04 1.99 6.12
C ALA A 18 -8.45 0.67 5.62
N ARG A 19 -9.00 -0.47 6.07
CA ARG A 19 -8.58 -1.82 5.63
C ARG A 19 -8.77 -2.00 4.14
N GLU A 20 -9.96 -1.70 3.62
CA GLU A 20 -10.26 -1.86 2.19
C GLU A 20 -9.38 -0.96 1.33
N ARG A 21 -9.20 0.30 1.73
CA ARG A 21 -8.30 1.23 1.03
C ARG A 21 -6.86 0.73 1.06
N GLY A 22 -6.39 0.26 2.22
CA GLY A 22 -5.06 -0.31 2.39
C GLY A 22 -4.81 -1.53 1.49
N LEU A 23 -5.78 -2.45 1.43
CA LEU A 23 -5.72 -3.62 0.55
C LEU A 23 -5.68 -3.23 -0.93
N ALA A 24 -6.48 -2.25 -1.33
CA ALA A 24 -6.47 -1.74 -2.70
C ALA A 24 -5.12 -1.10 -3.08
N LEU A 25 -4.54 -0.31 -2.17
CA LEU A 25 -3.23 0.33 -2.38
C LEU A 25 -2.08 -0.69 -2.42
N SER A 26 -2.07 -1.68 -1.52
CA SER A 26 -1.12 -2.80 -1.55
C SER A 26 -1.12 -3.51 -2.92
N ARG A 27 -2.31 -3.86 -3.44
CA ARG A 27 -2.45 -4.48 -4.75
C ARG A 27 -1.97 -3.60 -5.89
N LYS A 28 -2.19 -2.27 -5.81
CA LYS A 28 -1.68 -1.31 -6.81
C LYS A 28 -0.16 -1.21 -6.75
N LEU A 29 0.42 -1.19 -5.56
CA LEU A 29 1.86 -1.16 -5.32
C LEU A 29 2.54 -2.40 -5.91
N VAL A 30 2.09 -3.60 -5.54
CA VAL A 30 2.59 -4.89 -6.06
C VAL A 30 2.56 -4.93 -7.60
N ARG A 31 1.45 -4.50 -8.21
CA ARG A 31 1.37 -4.42 -9.68
C ARG A 31 2.38 -3.45 -10.28
N ALA A 32 2.53 -2.26 -9.70
CA ALA A 32 3.50 -1.28 -10.16
C ALA A 32 4.94 -1.81 -10.02
N CYS A 33 5.26 -2.49 -8.93
CA CYS A 33 6.54 -3.17 -8.72
C CYS A 33 6.80 -4.22 -9.80
N ARG A 34 5.84 -5.13 -10.05
CA ARG A 34 5.96 -6.13 -11.12
C ARG A 34 6.23 -5.52 -12.50
N THR A 35 5.49 -4.47 -12.87
CA THR A 35 5.73 -3.77 -14.15
C THR A 35 7.08 -3.07 -14.19
N THR A 36 7.57 -2.59 -13.05
CA THR A 36 8.90 -1.98 -12.92
C THR A 36 9.99 -3.02 -13.14
N THR A 37 9.93 -4.17 -12.47
CA THR A 37 10.92 -5.24 -12.62
C THR A 37 11.07 -5.69 -14.07
N ILE A 38 9.94 -5.86 -14.78
CA ILE A 38 9.96 -6.19 -16.22
C ILE A 38 10.66 -5.09 -17.04
N ALA A 39 10.39 -3.82 -16.75
CA ALA A 39 11.03 -2.69 -17.43
C ALA A 39 12.54 -2.58 -17.10
N ILE A 40 12.96 -2.90 -15.87
CA ILE A 40 14.38 -3.00 -15.47
C ILE A 40 15.11 -4.02 -16.36
N HIS A 41 14.55 -5.23 -16.50
CA HIS A 41 15.16 -6.27 -17.36
C HIS A 41 15.26 -5.85 -18.83
N ARG A 42 14.31 -5.03 -19.31
CA ARG A 42 14.31 -4.48 -20.68
C ARG A 42 15.20 -3.24 -20.84
N LYS A 43 15.84 -2.76 -19.77
CA LYS A 43 16.63 -1.51 -19.73
C LYS A 43 15.82 -0.26 -20.14
N ASP A 44 14.49 -0.30 -20.00
CA ASP A 44 13.60 0.83 -20.27
C ASP A 44 13.58 1.79 -19.08
N ARG A 45 14.60 2.67 -19.01
CA ARG A 45 14.84 3.55 -17.85
C ARG A 45 13.71 4.55 -17.62
N ASP A 46 13.02 5.01 -18.66
CA ASP A 46 11.95 6.00 -18.52
C ASP A 46 10.70 5.38 -17.91
N THR A 47 10.31 4.20 -18.38
CA THR A 47 9.21 3.42 -17.78
C THR A 47 9.53 3.05 -16.34
N VAL A 48 10.77 2.67 -16.04
CA VAL A 48 11.19 2.37 -14.66
C VAL A 48 11.01 3.58 -13.74
N LYS A 49 11.53 4.76 -14.12
CA LYS A 49 11.39 5.99 -13.32
C LYS A 49 9.92 6.33 -13.06
N LYS A 50 9.08 6.28 -14.09
CA LYS A 50 7.65 6.56 -13.98
C LYS A 50 6.94 5.58 -13.04
N ASN A 51 7.22 4.29 -13.19
CA ASN A 51 6.58 3.26 -12.37
C ASN A 51 7.08 3.30 -10.92
N LEU A 52 8.37 3.56 -10.67
CA LEU A 52 8.91 3.72 -9.32
C LEU A 52 8.32 4.93 -8.60
N LEU A 53 8.14 6.06 -9.30
CA LEU A 53 7.45 7.22 -8.72
C LEU A 53 6.00 6.88 -8.34
N THR A 54 5.30 6.16 -9.21
CA THR A 54 3.92 5.72 -8.98
C THR A 54 3.84 4.76 -7.79
N ALA A 55 4.74 3.76 -7.74
CA ALA A 55 4.86 2.81 -6.64
C ALA A 55 5.16 3.53 -5.31
N ARG A 56 6.07 4.50 -5.32
CA ARG A 56 6.39 5.32 -4.14
C ARG A 56 5.17 6.06 -3.61
N ASN A 57 4.35 6.62 -4.49
CA ASN A 57 3.13 7.32 -4.10
C ASN A 57 2.11 6.37 -3.46
N TYR A 58 1.91 5.17 -4.03
CA TYR A 58 1.04 4.16 -3.42
C TYR A 58 1.55 3.68 -2.07
N LEU A 59 2.87 3.47 -1.94
CA LEU A 59 3.49 3.09 -0.67
C LEU A 59 3.26 4.16 0.41
N ARG A 60 3.51 5.44 0.07
CA ARG A 60 3.28 6.56 1.00
C ARG A 60 1.81 6.61 1.43
N GLU A 61 0.88 6.60 0.48
CA GLU A 61 -0.55 6.67 0.78
C GLU A 61 -1.02 5.47 1.61
N MET A 62 -0.50 4.28 1.34
CA MET A 62 -0.80 3.07 2.12
C MET A 62 -0.32 3.21 3.56
N ASN A 63 0.92 3.67 3.75
CA ASN A 63 1.50 3.85 5.07
C ASN A 63 0.76 4.94 5.87
N GLU A 64 0.36 6.04 5.23
CA GLU A 64 -0.43 7.11 5.86
C GLU A 64 -1.84 6.63 6.23
N THR A 65 -2.50 5.89 5.33
CA THR A 65 -3.86 5.36 5.55
C THR A 65 -3.88 4.38 6.72
N LEU A 66 -2.90 3.48 6.79
CA LEU A 66 -2.89 2.39 7.76
C LEU A 66 -2.08 2.70 9.02
N GLY A 67 -1.23 3.73 9.02
CA GLY A 67 -0.36 4.06 10.16
C GLY A 67 -1.11 4.40 11.45
N LYS A 68 -2.38 4.81 11.34
CA LYS A 68 -3.29 5.03 12.48
C LYS A 68 -3.90 3.75 13.05
N TYR A 69 -3.73 2.62 12.36
CA TYR A 69 -4.37 1.33 12.67
C TYR A 69 -3.32 0.21 12.74
N PRO A 70 -2.48 0.16 13.80
CA PRO A 70 -1.39 -0.82 13.92
C PRO A 70 -1.85 -2.27 13.74
N GLU A 71 -3.03 -2.61 14.23
CA GLU A 71 -3.63 -3.95 14.10
C GLU A 71 -3.92 -4.36 12.66
N ILE A 72 -4.09 -3.39 11.76
CA ILE A 72 -4.26 -3.59 10.31
C ILE A 72 -2.89 -3.50 9.62
N TYR A 73 -2.09 -2.49 9.98
CA TYR A 73 -0.79 -2.21 9.37
C TYR A 73 0.15 -3.41 9.45
N TYR A 74 0.27 -4.05 10.62
CA TYR A 74 1.25 -5.14 10.84
C TYR A 74 0.73 -6.54 10.49
N LYS A 75 -0.58 -6.73 10.31
CA LYS A 75 -1.18 -8.04 10.01
C LYS A 75 -1.67 -8.18 8.57
N GLY A 76 -1.78 -7.07 7.84
CA GLY A 76 -2.27 -7.02 6.46
C GLY A 76 -1.18 -7.23 5.39
N PRO A 77 -1.53 -7.04 4.10
CA PRO A 77 -0.61 -7.24 2.97
C PRO A 77 0.44 -6.11 2.82
N VAL A 78 0.61 -5.29 3.85
CA VAL A 78 1.47 -4.11 3.86
C VAL A 78 2.94 -4.51 3.79
N GLY A 79 3.37 -5.43 4.66
CA GLY A 79 4.76 -5.87 4.72
C GLY A 79 5.24 -6.48 3.40
N GLN A 80 4.40 -7.33 2.78
CA GLN A 80 4.72 -7.90 1.47
C GLN A 80 4.84 -6.82 0.38
N ALA A 81 3.92 -5.86 0.33
CA ALA A 81 3.97 -4.80 -0.68
C ALA A 81 5.17 -3.85 -0.46
N GLN A 82 5.55 -3.61 0.80
CA GLN A 82 6.78 -2.88 1.16
C GLN A 82 8.03 -3.62 0.72
N GLN A 83 8.08 -4.94 0.94
CA GLN A 83 9.18 -5.78 0.49
C GLN A 83 9.35 -5.73 -1.03
N GLU A 84 8.26 -5.90 -1.80
CA GLU A 84 8.34 -5.83 -3.27
C GLU A 84 8.83 -4.46 -3.77
N TYR A 85 8.44 -3.37 -3.10
CA TYR A 85 8.95 -2.04 -3.41
C TYR A 85 10.45 -1.94 -3.13
N ALA A 86 10.91 -2.45 -1.99
CA ALA A 86 12.33 -2.47 -1.64
C ALA A 86 13.14 -3.27 -2.68
N GLU A 87 12.65 -4.44 -3.09
CA GLU A 87 13.27 -5.27 -4.13
C GLU A 87 13.41 -4.51 -5.46
N CYS A 88 12.38 -3.77 -5.89
CA CYS A 88 12.45 -2.95 -7.10
C CYS A 88 13.51 -1.86 -7.02
N ILE A 89 13.63 -1.19 -5.87
CA ILE A 89 14.61 -0.12 -5.66
C ILE A 89 16.04 -0.68 -5.63
N ILE A 90 16.24 -1.85 -5.01
CA ILE A 90 17.56 -2.49 -4.91
C ILE A 90 18.02 -3.03 -6.27
N THR A 91 17.08 -3.47 -7.12
CA THR A 91 17.39 -4.08 -8.42
C THR A 91 17.63 -3.06 -9.55
N TYR A 92 17.07 -1.85 -9.45
CA TYR A 92 17.15 -0.78 -10.46
C TYR A 92 18.55 -0.14 -10.57
#